data_AF-A0A963N0W2-F1
#
_entry.id   AF-A0A963N0W2-F1
#
_cell.length_a   1.000
_cell.length_b   1.000
_cell.length_c   1.000
_cell.angle_alpha   90.00
_cell.angle_beta   90.00
_cell.angle_gamma   90.00
#
_symmetry.space_group_name_H-M   'P 1'
#
loop_
_entity.id
_entity.type
_entity.pdbx_description
1 polymer ?
#
loop_
_entity_poly.entity_id
_entity_poly.type
_entity_poly.pdbx_seq_one_letter_code
_entity_poly.pdbx_strand_id
1 'polypeptide(L)'
;MSLPTTLGDAPRATGRVPGNKGIWVGICCEFVEFLVLFVVYFVARAHFPDAFHSGAERLSQTAGVVITLLMVSSSFFIACSVTSLRAGRRRESIAWLIAGLVAALGYPVAKYLEIQWNLAHGIH
;
A
#
# COMPACT_ATOMS: atom_id res chain seq x y z
N MET A 1 0.66 -48.94 42.30
CA MET A 1 0.45 -48.67 40.87
C MET A 1 -0.40 -47.40 40.75
N SER A 2 0.20 -46.23 40.95
CA SER A 2 -0.46 -44.92 40.85
C SER A 2 0.04 -44.25 39.57
N LEU A 3 -0.85 -44.07 38.61
CA LEU A 3 -0.56 -43.31 37.39
C LEU A 3 -0.42 -41.82 37.75
N PRO A 4 0.66 -41.14 37.39
CA PRO A 4 0.68 -39.68 37.38
C PRO A 4 -0.10 -39.19 36.14
N THR A 5 -1.35 -38.78 36.32
CA THR A 5 -2.10 -38.05 35.30
C THR A 5 -1.67 -36.58 35.33
N THR A 6 -0.46 -36.28 34.87
CA THR A 6 -0.13 -34.91 34.44
C THR A 6 -0.66 -34.76 33.02
N LEU A 7 -1.97 -34.52 32.89
CA LEU A 7 -2.52 -33.96 31.66
C LEU A 7 -1.80 -32.62 31.46
N GLY A 8 -0.84 -32.64 30.54
CA GLY A 8 0.00 -31.51 30.25
C GLY A 8 -0.87 -30.29 30.00
N ASP A 9 -0.65 -29.24 30.79
CA ASP A 9 -0.90 -27.89 30.36
C ASP A 9 -0.03 -27.65 29.12
N ALA A 10 -0.56 -28.03 27.95
CA ALA A 10 0.02 -27.65 26.69
C ALA A 10 0.08 -26.11 26.70
N PRO A 11 1.27 -25.51 26.52
CA PRO A 11 1.40 -24.06 26.54
C PRO A 11 0.45 -23.50 25.49
N ARG A 12 -0.60 -22.79 25.93
CA ARG A 12 -1.49 -22.05 25.04
C ARG A 12 -0.59 -21.09 24.29
N ALA A 13 -0.37 -21.33 23.00
CA ALA A 13 0.26 -20.38 22.12
C ALA A 13 -0.59 -19.11 22.19
N THR A 14 -0.17 -18.18 23.05
CA THR A 14 -0.78 -16.87 23.13
C THR A 14 -0.50 -16.25 21.78
N GLY A 15 -1.54 -16.19 20.93
CA GLY A 15 -1.49 -15.69 19.57
C GLY A 15 -1.10 -14.22 19.59
N ARG A 16 0.20 -13.97 19.73
CA ARG A 16 0.77 -12.63 19.75
C ARG A 16 0.84 -12.18 18.32
N VAL A 17 -0.19 -11.42 17.93
CA VAL A 17 -0.23 -10.74 16.65
C VAL A 17 1.08 -9.94 16.50
N PRO A 18 1.87 -10.16 15.45
CA PRO A 18 3.10 -9.39 15.23
C PRO A 18 2.74 -7.91 15.05
N GLY A 19 3.38 -7.03 15.82
CA GLY A 19 3.20 -5.58 15.74
C GLY A 19 2.22 -4.98 16.76
N ASN A 20 1.95 -3.68 16.61
CA ASN A 20 1.03 -2.93 17.48
C ASN A 20 -0.42 -3.16 17.03
N LYS A 21 -1.35 -3.37 17.97
CA LYS A 21 -2.80 -3.46 17.71
C LYS A 21 -3.34 -2.27 16.92
N GLY A 22 -2.78 -1.06 17.15
CA GLY A 22 -3.17 0.14 16.40
C GLY A 22 -2.88 0.08 14.90
N ILE A 23 -1.81 -0.60 14.48
CA ILE A 23 -1.49 -0.78 13.05
C ILE A 23 -2.56 -1.64 12.37
N TRP A 24 -3.02 -2.70 13.05
CA TRP A 24 -4.07 -3.57 12.53
C TRP A 24 -5.40 -2.84 12.35
N VAL A 25 -5.77 -1.98 13.31
CA VAL A 25 -6.96 -1.13 13.17
C VAL A 25 -6.82 -0.20 11.97
N GLY A 26 -5.67 0.45 11.79
CA GLY A 26 -5.39 1.31 10.64
C GLY A 26 -5.52 0.58 9.30
N ILE A 27 -4.92 -0.61 9.18
CA ILE A 27 -5.05 -1.45 7.99
C ILE A 27 -6.53 -1.79 7.71
N CYS A 28 -7.29 -2.19 8.74
CA CYS A 28 -8.72 -2.46 8.58
C CYS A 28 -9.51 -1.22 8.12
N CYS A 29 -9.19 -0.04 8.65
CA CYS A 29 -9.81 1.22 8.22
C CYS A 29 -9.55 1.50 6.73
N GLU A 30 -8.31 1.35 6.27
CA GLU A 30 -7.94 1.49 4.84
C GLU A 30 -8.71 0.47 3.97
N PHE A 31 -8.83 -0.78 4.40
CA PHE A 31 -9.64 -1.79 3.69
C PHE A 31 -11.11 -1.40 3.58
N VAL A 32 -11.70 -0.85 4.65
CA VAL A 32 -13.09 -0.37 4.63
C VAL A 32 -13.24 0.83 3.70
N GLU A 33 -12.27 1.75 3.69
CA GLU A 33 -12.26 2.90 2.78
C GLU A 33 -12.25 2.45 1.32
N PHE A 34 -11.32 1.56 0.93
CA PHE A 34 -11.29 1.00 -0.42
C PHE A 34 -12.58 0.25 -0.77
N LEU A 35 -13.16 -0.49 0.18
CA LEU A 35 -14.42 -1.19 -0.03
C LEU A 35 -15.56 -0.21 -0.35
N VAL A 36 -15.70 0.87 0.42
CA VAL A 36 -16.71 1.91 0.17
C VAL A 36 -16.49 2.55 -1.19
N LEU A 37 -15.25 2.89 -1.55
CA LEU A 37 -14.91 3.45 -2.85
C LEU A 37 -15.27 2.50 -4.01
N PHE A 38 -15.01 1.19 -3.86
CA PHE A 38 -15.40 0.20 -4.85
C PHE A 38 -16.92 0.10 -4.99
N VAL A 39 -17.67 0.10 -3.88
CA VAL A 39 -19.14 0.09 -3.92
C VAL A 39 -19.66 1.30 -4.68
N VAL A 40 -19.16 2.50 -4.37
CA VAL A 40 -19.53 3.74 -5.08
C VAL A 40 -19.19 3.62 -6.57
N TYR A 41 -17.99 3.14 -6.91
CA TYR A 41 -17.58 2.92 -8.30
C TYR A 41 -18.52 1.98 -9.05
N PHE A 42 -18.88 0.82 -8.47
CA PHE A 42 -19.76 -0.14 -9.12
C PHE A 42 -21.19 0.40 -9.30
N VAL A 43 -21.73 1.08 -8.29
CA VAL A 43 -23.06 1.71 -8.37
C VAL A 43 -23.07 2.79 -9.46
N ALA A 44 -22.06 3.66 -9.48
CA ALA A 44 -21.94 4.70 -10.49
C ALA A 44 -21.80 4.11 -11.91
N ARG A 45 -21.00 3.06 -12.06
CA ARG A 45 -20.82 2.37 -13.35
C ARG A 45 -22.11 1.71 -13.85
N ALA A 46 -22.95 1.19 -12.96
CA ALA A 46 -24.23 0.61 -13.32
C ALA A 46 -25.26 1.65 -13.78
N HIS A 47 -25.25 2.85 -13.19
CA HIS A 47 -26.20 3.92 -13.51
C HIS A 47 -25.76 4.80 -14.69
N PHE A 48 -24.45 4.92 -14.97
CA PHE A 48 -23.91 5.79 -16.01
C PHE A 48 -22.97 5.06 -16.98
N PRO A 49 -23.37 3.93 -17.60
CA PRO A 49 -22.48 3.10 -18.40
C PRO A 49 -21.81 3.86 -19.56
N ASP A 50 -22.53 4.75 -20.26
CA ASP A 50 -22.00 5.51 -21.40
C ASP A 50 -20.93 6.54 -21.00
N ALA A 51 -21.09 7.16 -19.83
CA ALA A 51 -20.10 8.08 -19.28
C ALA A 51 -18.81 7.35 -18.88
N PHE A 52 -18.93 6.14 -18.34
CA PHE A 52 -17.76 5.30 -18.02
C PHE A 52 -17.08 4.76 -19.27
N HIS A 53 -17.83 4.46 -20.34
CA HIS A 53 -17.26 3.98 -21.60
C HIS A 53 -16.43 5.08 -22.28
N SER A 54 -16.96 6.30 -22.36
CA SER A 54 -16.26 7.46 -22.93
C SER A 54 -15.11 7.99 -22.06
N GLY A 55 -15.20 7.82 -20.74
CA GLY A 55 -14.13 8.19 -19.80
C GLY A 55 -12.92 7.26 -19.82
N ALA A 56 -13.11 5.97 -20.11
CA ALA A 56 -12.03 4.98 -20.13
C ALA A 56 -10.95 5.28 -21.18
N GLU A 57 -11.35 5.81 -22.35
CA GLU A 57 -10.42 6.19 -23.41
C GLU A 57 -9.56 7.42 -23.06
N ARG A 58 -10.03 8.27 -22.15
CA ARG A 58 -9.30 9.45 -21.69
C ARG A 58 -8.28 9.14 -20.59
N LEU A 59 -8.31 7.93 -20.03
CA LEU A 59 -7.40 7.54 -18.96
C LEU A 59 -6.12 6.92 -19.54
N SER A 60 -4.98 7.55 -19.25
CA SER A 60 -3.68 7.05 -19.71
C SER A 60 -3.34 5.71 -19.05
N GLN A 61 -3.42 4.63 -19.81
CA GLN A 61 -3.03 3.29 -19.34
C GLN A 61 -1.56 3.23 -18.94
N THR A 62 -0.69 3.96 -19.64
CA THR A 62 0.75 4.04 -19.33
C THR A 62 0.98 4.71 -17.98
N ALA A 63 0.26 5.78 -17.65
CA ALA A 63 0.33 6.40 -16.33
C ALA A 63 -0.10 5.44 -15.22
N GLY A 64 -1.16 4.65 -15.46
CA GLY A 64 -1.61 3.59 -14.55
C GLY A 64 -0.55 2.51 -14.30
N VAL A 65 0.11 2.03 -15.35
CA VAL A 65 1.18 1.03 -15.24
C VAL A 65 2.38 1.57 -14.45
N VAL A 66 2.78 2.82 -14.73
CA VAL A 66 3.92 3.45 -14.05
C VAL A 66 3.67 3.60 -12.55
N ILE A 67 2.47 4.04 -12.13
CA ILE A 67 2.17 4.16 -10.69
C ILE A 67 2.15 2.80 -10.01
N THR A 68 1.59 1.77 -10.64
CA THR A 68 1.58 0.42 -10.08
C THR A 68 3.01 -0.11 -9.90
N LEU A 69 3.87 0.04 -10.92
CA LEU A 69 5.27 -0.36 -10.81
C LEU A 69 5.99 0.39 -9.68
N LEU A 70 5.79 1.71 -9.58
CA LEU A 70 6.39 2.52 -8.53
C LEU A 70 5.94 2.06 -7.12
N MET A 71 4.66 1.78 -6.94
CA MET A 71 4.12 1.28 -5.66
C MET A 71 4.67 -0.11 -5.30
N VAL A 72 4.72 -1.03 -6.27
CA VAL A 72 5.29 -2.38 -6.07
C VAL A 72 6.78 -2.30 -5.74
N SER A 73 7.54 -1.50 -6.47
CA SER A 73 8.97 -1.29 -6.20
C SER A 73 9.21 -0.65 -4.83
N SER A 74 8.40 0.34 -4.43
CA SER A 74 8.49 0.94 -3.10
C SER A 74 8.24 -0.09 -1.98
N SER A 75 7.21 -0.93 -2.12
CA SER A 75 6.94 -2.02 -1.18
C SER A 75 8.10 -3.01 -1.08
N PHE A 76 8.74 -3.32 -2.22
CA PHE A 76 9.94 -4.17 -2.26
C PHE A 76 11.11 -3.55 -1.46
N PHE A 77 11.38 -2.25 -1.63
CA PHE A 77 12.43 -1.57 -0.86
C PHE A 77 12.17 -1.57 0.65
N ILE A 78 10.91 -1.44 1.07
CA ILE A 78 10.51 -1.53 2.48
C ILE A 78 10.76 -2.95 3.01
N ALA A 79 10.41 -3.99 2.24
CA ALA A 79 10.69 -5.39 2.62
C ALA A 79 12.20 -5.67 2.75
N CYS A 80 13.01 -5.14 1.84
CA CYS A 80 14.48 -5.16 1.91
C CYS A 80 15.02 -4.41 3.14
N SER A 81 14.42 -3.27 3.51
CA SER A 81 14.80 -2.54 4.72
C SER A 81 14.54 -3.36 5.98
N VAL A 82 13.36 -4.00 6.09
CA VAL A 82 12.98 -4.81 7.26
C VAL A 82 13.89 -6.04 7.40
N THR A 83 14.25 -6.68 6.29
CA THR A 83 15.19 -7.82 6.30
C THR A 83 16.61 -7.39 6.71
N SER A 84 17.08 -6.24 6.22
CA SER A 84 18.37 -5.65 6.62
C SER A 84 18.40 -5.28 8.12
N LEU A 85 17.28 -4.76 8.64
CA LEU A 85 17.12 -4.44 10.06
C LEU A 85 17.17 -5.69 10.93
N ARG A 86 16.51 -6.78 10.50
CA ARG A 86 16.56 -8.09 11.18
C ARG A 86 17.98 -8.69 11.19
N ALA A 87 18.80 -8.37 10.19
CA ALA A 87 20.21 -8.77 10.12
C ALA A 87 21.16 -7.88 10.94
N GLY A 88 20.65 -6.96 11.77
CA GLY A 88 21.46 -6.06 12.60
C GLY A 88 22.12 -4.89 11.84
N ARG A 89 21.88 -4.77 10.52
CA ARG A 89 22.51 -3.78 9.65
C ARG A 89 21.69 -2.50 9.57
N ARG A 90 21.66 -1.77 10.69
CA ARG A 90 20.83 -0.56 10.87
C ARG A 90 21.07 0.54 9.82
N ARG A 91 22.33 0.80 9.42
CA ARG A 91 22.64 1.83 8.41
C ARG A 91 22.08 1.47 7.03
N GLU A 92 22.18 0.20 6.63
CA GLU A 92 21.61 -0.29 5.36
C GLU A 92 20.09 -0.21 5.37
N SER A 93 19.43 -0.59 6.48
CA SER A 93 17.97 -0.44 6.63
C SER A 93 17.51 1.01 6.47
N ILE A 94 18.20 1.98 7.07
CA ILE A 94 17.88 3.41 6.92
C ILE A 94 18.07 3.87 5.47
N ALA A 95 19.14 3.43 4.79
CA ALA A 95 19.37 3.77 3.38
C ALA A 95 18.23 3.25 2.49
N TRP A 96 17.75 2.02 2.70
CA TRP A 96 16.60 1.45 1.97
C TRP A 96 15.28 2.20 2.25
N LEU A 97 15.07 2.66 3.48
CA LEU A 97 13.91 3.47 3.85
C LEU A 97 13.93 4.84 3.15
N ILE A 98 15.08 5.51 3.12
CA ILE A 98 15.26 6.79 2.43
C ILE A 98 15.08 6.59 0.92
N ALA A 99 15.64 5.54 0.34
CA ALA A 99 15.48 5.23 -1.08
C ALA A 99 14.00 5.00 -1.45
N GLY A 100 13.26 4.25 -0.64
CA GLY A 100 11.81 4.06 -0.81
C GLY A 100 11.03 5.37 -0.71
N LEU A 101 11.37 6.24 0.26
CA LEU A 101 10.73 7.54 0.42
C LEU A 101 10.99 8.47 -0.78
N VAL A 102 12.23 8.54 -1.27
CA VAL A 102 12.59 9.36 -2.45
C VAL A 102 11.87 8.83 -3.69
N ALA A 103 11.80 7.51 -3.86
CA ALA A 103 11.04 6.91 -4.96
C ALA A 103 9.54 7.27 -4.88
N ALA A 104 8.94 7.21 -3.69
CA ALA A 104 7.54 7.58 -3.47
C ALA A 104 7.27 9.07 -3.75
N LEU A 105 8.19 9.96 -3.33
CA LEU A 105 8.08 11.40 -3.57
C LEU A 105 8.32 11.80 -5.03
N GLY A 106 8.95 10.94 -5.84
CA GLY A 106 9.13 11.18 -7.27
C GLY A 106 7.80 11.37 -8.02
N TYR A 107 6.75 10.63 -7.64
CA TYR A 107 5.44 10.74 -8.27
C TYR A 107 4.74 12.11 -8.07
N PRO A 108 4.52 12.61 -6.83
CA PRO A 108 3.89 13.91 -6.63
C PRO A 108 4.73 15.06 -7.20
N VAL A 109 6.06 14.96 -7.20
CA VAL A 109 6.93 15.96 -7.85
C VAL A 109 6.73 15.97 -9.35
N ALA A 110 6.74 14.80 -10.01
CA ALA A 110 6.46 14.71 -11.44
C ALA A 110 5.07 15.28 -11.78
N LYS A 111 4.06 14.97 -10.96
CA LYS A 111 2.71 15.51 -11.15
C LYS A 111 2.62 17.02 -10.94
N TYR A 112 3.33 17.56 -9.95
CA TYR A 112 3.38 19.00 -9.72
C TYR A 112 3.99 19.75 -10.91
N LEU A 113 5.09 19.23 -11.47
CA LEU A 113 5.74 19.80 -12.65
C LEU A 113 4.86 19.71 -13.89
N GLU A 114 4.14 18.61 -14.09
CA GLU A 114 3.19 18.45 -15.19
C GLU A 114 2.05 19.47 -15.10
N ILE A 115 1.49 19.69 -13.91
CA ILE A 115 0.43 20.69 -13.68
C ILE A 115 0.95 22.10 -13.94
N GLN A 116 2.15 22.45 -13.44
CA GLN A 116 2.73 23.77 -13.73
C GLN A 116 2.97 23.98 -15.22
N TRP A 117 3.45 22.95 -15.93
CA TRP A 117 3.62 23.01 -17.39
C TRP A 117 2.28 23.21 -18.11
N ASN A 118 1.24 22.48 -17.71
CA ASN A 118 -0.09 22.60 -18.32
C ASN A 118 -0.71 23.99 -18.12
N LEU A 119 -0.57 24.55 -16.91
CA LEU A 119 -0.99 25.93 -16.62
C LEU A 119 -0.20 26.95 -17.45
N ALA A 120 1.11 26.76 -17.61
CA ALA A 120 1.96 27.66 -18.40
C ALA A 120 1.61 27.64 -19.90
N HIS A 121 1.02 26.56 -20.41
CA HIS A 121 0.60 26.40 -21.80
C HIS A 121 -0.91 26.63 -22.02
N GLY A 122 -1.64 27.07 -20.99
CA GLY A 122 -3.07 27.42 -21.09
C GLY A 122 -4.00 26.22 -21.30
N ILE A 123 -3.54 25.00 -20.99
CA ILE A 123 -4.32 23.78 -21.15
C ILE A 123 -5.04 23.52 -19.82
N HIS A 124 -6.32 23.89 -19.77
CA HIS A 124 -7.24 23.61 -18.65
C HIS A 124 -7.83 22.21 -18.76
#